data_AF-A0A842YEC6-F1
#
_entry.id   AF-A0A842YEC6-F1
#
_cell.length_a   1.000
_cell.length_b   1.000
_cell.length_c   1.000
_cell.angle_alpha   90.00
_cell.angle_beta   90.00
_cell.angle_gamma   90.00
#
_symmetry.space_group_name_H-M   'P 1'
#
loop_
_entity.id
_entity.type
_entity.pdbx_description
1 polymer ?
#
loop_
_entity_poly.entity_id
_entity_poly.type
_entity_poly.pdbx_seq_one_letter_code
_entity_poly.pdbx_strand_id
1 'polypeptide(L)' 'MTQRARIRLSSTSTEHLDGVCNQIRRITRKTGVRMAGPIPLPTRRMVIPTRKTPCGQGSM' A
#
# COMPACT_ATOMS: atom_id res chain seq x y z
N MET A 1 14.48 -1.31 26.08
CA MET A 1 13.28 -1.59 25.26
C MET A 1 13.72 -2.11 23.90
N THR A 2 13.22 -3.26 23.44
CA THR A 2 13.62 -3.82 22.15
C THR A 2 12.90 -3.08 21.01
N GLN A 3 13.64 -2.36 20.18
CA GLN A 3 13.08 -1.59 19.06
C GLN A 3 12.60 -2.56 17.96
N ARG A 4 11.30 -2.53 17.65
CA ARG A 4 10.71 -3.31 16.55
C ARG A 4 10.61 -2.43 15.31
N ALA A 5 11.24 -2.84 14.21
CA ALA A 5 11.06 -2.19 12.92
C ALA A 5 9.62 -2.40 12.42
N ARG A 6 8.95 -1.32 11.99
CA ARG A 6 7.61 -1.37 11.38
C ARG A 6 7.70 -0.84 9.95
N ILE A 7 7.43 -1.71 8.99
CA ILE A 7 7.46 -1.39 7.56
C ILE A 7 6.00 -1.18 7.11
N ARG A 8 5.69 -0.01 6.55
CA ARG A 8 4.39 0.25 5.91
C ARG A 8 4.61 0.33 4.41
N LEU A 9 3.95 -0.54 3.66
CA LEU A 9 3.98 -0.53 2.20
C LEU A 9 2.70 0.12 1.69
N SER A 10 2.84 1.05 0.75
CA SER A 10 1.72 1.67 0.04
C SER A 10 2.02 1.57 -1.46
N SER A 11 1.04 1.16 -2.25
CA SER A 11 1.14 1.05 -3.70
C SER A 11 -0.22 1.38 -4.32
N THR A 12 -0.21 1.83 -5.57
CA THR A 12 -1.42 1.98 -6.39
C THR A 12 -1.93 0.64 -6.91
N SER A 13 -1.04 -0.32 -7.11
CA SER A 13 -1.34 -1.67 -7.64
C SER A 13 -1.09 -2.74 -6.59
N THR A 14 -2.06 -3.65 -6.42
CA THR A 14 -2.01 -4.76 -5.45
C THR A 14 -0.98 -5.82 -5.84
N GLU A 15 -0.86 -6.14 -7.13
CA GLU A 15 0.04 -7.18 -7.64
C GLU A 15 1.51 -6.89 -7.32
N HIS A 16 1.95 -5.65 -7.53
CA HIS A 16 3.30 -5.23 -7.19
C HIS A 16 3.55 -5.25 -5.68
N LEU A 17 2.53 -4.92 -4.88
CA LEU A 17 2.64 -4.92 -3.42
C LEU A 17 2.80 -6.36 -2.90
N ASP A 18 2.06 -7.31 -3.46
CA ASP A 18 2.18 -8.73 -3.12
C ASP A 18 3.54 -9.31 -3.51
N GLY A 19 4.07 -8.93 -4.69
CA GLY A 19 5.42 -9.30 -5.12
C GLY A 19 6.51 -8.85 -4.13
N VAL A 20 6.46 -7.58 -3.72
CA VAL A 20 7.41 -7.02 -2.75
C VAL A 20 7.22 -7.66 -1.37
N CYS A 21 5.98 -7.89 -0.94
CA CYS A 21 5.69 -8.53 0.34
C CYS A 21 6.26 -9.95 0.42
N ASN A 22 6.15 -10.71 -0.67
CA ASN A 22 6.72 -12.05 -0.79
C ASN A 22 8.25 -12.04 -0.77
N GLN A 23 8.89 -11.05 -1.41
CA GLN A 23 10.34 -10.90 -1.39
C GLN A 23 10.85 -10.62 0.02
N ILE A 24 10.20 -9.70 0.75
CA ILE A 24 10.53 -9.39 2.14
C ILE A 24 10.38 -10.64 3.01
N ARG A 25 9.25 -11.36 2.89
CA ARG A 25 9.00 -12.60 3.62
C ARG A 25 10.08 -13.66 3.36
N ARG A 26 10.56 -13.77 2.12
CA ARG A 26 11.66 -14.68 1.75
C ARG A 26 12.98 -14.30 2.43
N ILE A 27 13.30 -13.00 2.47
CA ILE A 27 14.52 -12.49 3.13
C ILE A 27 14.44 -12.74 4.63
N THR A 28 13.32 -12.36 5.27
CA THR A 28 13.12 -12.54 6.71
C THR A 28 13.22 -14.00 7.14
N ARG A 29 12.67 -14.92 6.34
CA ARG A 29 12.79 -16.37 6.58
C ARG A 29 14.24 -16.86 6.46
N LYS A 30 15.01 -16.36 5.49
CA LYS A 30 16.44 -16.71 5.34
C LYS A 30 17.27 -16.19 6.51
N THR A 31 16.97 -15.00 7.01
CA THR A 31 17.70 -14.37 8.13
C THR A 31 17.24 -14.89 9.50
N GLY A 32 16.14 -15.64 9.58
CA GLY A 32 15.64 -16.21 10.84
C GLY A 32 15.03 -15.19 11.81
N VAL A 33 14.61 -14.03 11.31
CA VAL A 33 14.05 -12.95 12.15
C VAL A 33 12.55 -13.19 12.39
N ARG A 34 12.07 -12.94 13.62
CA ARG A 34 10.64 -13.04 13.96
C ARG A 34 9.86 -11.92 13.28
N MET A 35 8.97 -12.28 12.36
CA MET A 35 8.08 -11.37 11.64
C MET A 35 6.64 -11.51 12.15
N ALA A 36 6.01 -10.39 12.50
CA ALA A 36 4.55 -10.32 12.50
C ALA A 36 4.13 -10.25 11.02
N GLY A 37 3.27 -11.15 10.58
CA GLY A 37 2.93 -11.36 9.17
C GLY A 37 2.45 -10.10 8.43
N PRO A 38 2.18 -10.20 7.12
CA PRO A 38 1.58 -9.08 6.41
C PRO A 38 0.19 -8.80 6.99
N ILE A 39 0.04 -7.64 7.61
CA ILE A 39 -1.24 -7.17 8.15
C ILE A 39 -1.84 -6.28 7.06
N PRO A 40 -2.88 -6.74 6.34
CA PRO A 40 -3.52 -5.90 5.33
C PRO A 40 -4.21 -4.72 6.01
N LEU A 41 -3.93 -3.54 5.50
CA LEU A 41 -4.62 -2.31 5.90
C LEU A 41 -5.74 -2.01 4.89
N PRO A 42 -6.80 -1.29 5.31
CA PRO A 42 -7.86 -0.87 4.38
C PRO A 42 -7.29 -0.08 3.19
N THR A 43 -7.74 -0.41 1.97
CA THR A 43 -7.33 0.32 0.77
C THR A 43 -7.93 1.72 0.77
N ARG A 44 -7.07 2.75 0.70
CA ARG A 44 -7.55 4.13 0.56
C ARG A 44 -8.05 4.35 -0.87
N ARG A 45 -9.35 4.53 -1.02
CA ARG A 45 -9.98 4.94 -2.29
C ARG A 45 -10.15 6.45 -2.28
N MET A 46 -9.39 7.16 -3.13
CA MET A 46 -9.52 8.60 -3.30
C MET A 46 -10.42 8.88 -4.51
N VAL A 47 -11.53 9.58 -4.29
CA VAL A 47 -12.40 10.07 -5.36
C VAL A 47 -12.15 11.57 -5.49
N ILE A 48 -11.63 12.00 -6.64
CA ILE A 48 -11.40 13.41 -6.96
C ILE A 48 -12.50 13.82 -7.95
N PRO A 49 -13.55 14.54 -7.52
CA PRO A 49 -14.53 15.07 -8.46
C PRO A 49 -13.90 16.21 -9.27
N THR A 50 -13.85 16.05 -10.59
CA THR A 50 -13.41 17.10 -11.51
C THR A 50 -14.61 17.65 -12.28
N ARG A 51 -14.55 18.94 -12.65
CA ARG A 51 -15.51 19.51 -13.61
C ARG A 51 -15.20 18.89 -14.98
N LYS A 52 -16.20 18.39 -15.70
CA LYS A 52 -15.98 17.83 -17.05
C LYS A 52 -15.65 18.91 -18.09
N THR A 53 -16.25 20.09 -17.96
CA THR A 53 -16.09 21.20 -18.91
C THR A 53 -15.16 22.29 -18.36
N PRO A 54 -14.37 22.96 -19.22
CA PRO A 54 -13.55 24.10 -18.78
C PRO A 54 -14.39 25.37 -18.55
N CYS A 55 -15.58 25.47 -19.14
CA CYS A 55 -16.41 26.66 -19.11
C CYS A 55 -17.37 26.65 -17.89
N GLY A 56 -17.59 27.85 -17.32
CA GLY A 56 -18.39 28.09 -16.12
C GLY A 56 -19.86 27.66 -16.19
N GLN A 57 -20.37 27.33 -17.37
CA GLN A 57 -21.78 27.01 -17.61
C GLN A 57 -22.07 25.56 -17.24
N GLY A 58 -22.65 25.35 -16.07
CA GLY A 58 -22.93 24.03 -15.52
C GLY A 58 -23.77 23.17 -16.46
N SER A 59 -23.15 22.17 -17.07
CA SER A 59 -23.80 20.95 -17.52
C SER A 59 -22.80 19.84 -17.28
N MET A 60 -23.22 18.88 -16.44
CA MET A 60 -22.45 17.82 -15.77
C MET A 60 -21.18 17.32 -16.47
#